data_AF-A0A0X3BKR0-F1
#
_entry.id   AF-A0A0X3BKR0-F1
#
_cell.length_a   1.000
_cell.length_b   1.000
_cell.length_c   1.000
_cell.angle_alpha   90.00
_cell.angle_beta   90.00
_cell.angle_gamma   90.00
#
_symmetry.space_group_name_H-M   'P 1'
#
loop_
_entity.id
_entity.type
_entity.pdbx_description
1 polymer ?
#
loop_
_entity_poly.entity_id
_entity_poly.type
_entity_poly.pdbx_seq_one_letter_code
_entity_poly.pdbx_strand_id
1 'polypeptide(L)'
;MSREGGRPNPVPLYLISQVVATEVGRHGKAIREIHIVRTGCHFYTVTTITGSGPAMTEPGTLSHGTGGALHISVDAERYRIEPEDLKNLLFYGRVIPICEDRSRTTPGGILISEVAIEGHAAMNASGKAVVLHTRVGSYIIPLVSFQRVARGEAISAPLFPLVPGVTA
;
A
#
# COMPACT_ATOMS: atom_id res chain seq x y z
N MET A 1 20.31 -40.39 -43.34
CA MET A 1 19.29 -40.14 -42.30
C MET A 1 19.41 -38.68 -41.87
N SER A 2 18.69 -37.78 -42.53
CA SER A 2 18.68 -36.35 -42.18
C SER A 2 17.35 -36.03 -41.53
N ARG A 3 17.39 -35.57 -40.27
CA ARG A 3 16.20 -35.19 -39.51
C ARG A 3 15.60 -33.93 -40.12
N GLU A 4 14.44 -34.09 -40.75
CA GLU A 4 13.62 -32.99 -41.24
C GLU A 4 13.22 -32.10 -40.05
N GLY A 5 13.67 -30.85 -40.06
CA GLY A 5 13.37 -29.87 -39.02
C GLY A 5 11.93 -29.41 -39.12
N GLY A 6 11.02 -30.18 -38.54
CA GLY A 6 9.59 -29.87 -38.50
C GLY A 6 9.33 -28.56 -37.78
N ARG A 7 8.65 -27.62 -38.47
CA ARG A 7 8.12 -26.42 -37.81
C ARG A 7 7.19 -26.87 -36.67
N PRO A 8 7.32 -26.35 -35.45
CA PRO A 8 6.45 -26.74 -34.36
C PRO A 8 4.99 -26.45 -34.73
N ASN A 9 4.09 -27.36 -34.35
CA ASN A 9 2.67 -27.23 -34.66
C ASN A 9 2.11 -25.95 -34.01
N PRO A 10 1.32 -25.14 -34.75
CA PRO A 10 0.61 -23.98 -34.22
C PRO A 10 -0.19 -24.30 -32.94
N VAL A 11 -0.22 -23.38 -31.97
CA VAL A 11 -0.99 -23.59 -30.73
C VAL A 11 -2.48 -23.37 -31.00
N PRO A 12 -3.36 -24.34 -30.73
CA PRO A 12 -4.80 -24.16 -30.82
C PRO A 12 -5.30 -23.09 -29.83
N LEU A 13 -6.21 -22.22 -30.27
CA LEU A 13 -6.71 -21.10 -29.45
C LEU A 13 -7.38 -21.53 -28.15
N TYR A 14 -7.98 -22.73 -28.09
CA TYR A 14 -8.63 -23.22 -26.86
C TYR A 14 -7.63 -23.46 -25.71
N LEU A 15 -6.35 -23.69 -26.02
CA LEU A 15 -5.30 -23.82 -25.00
C LEU A 15 -5.04 -22.50 -24.28
N ILE A 16 -5.27 -21.35 -24.94
CA ILE A 16 -5.17 -20.04 -24.29
C ILE A 16 -6.21 -19.98 -23.16
N SER A 17 -7.44 -20.41 -23.39
CA SER A 17 -8.48 -20.46 -22.36
C SER A 17 -8.11 -21.37 -21.19
N GLN A 18 -7.46 -22.51 -21.46
CA GLN A 18 -6.98 -23.42 -20.40
C GLN A 18 -5.84 -22.81 -19.57
N VAL A 19 -4.87 -22.17 -20.22
CA VAL A 19 -3.78 -21.47 -19.53
C VAL A 19 -4.35 -20.32 -18.70
N VAL A 20 -5.24 -19.49 -19.26
CA VAL A 20 -5.90 -18.41 -18.52
C VAL A 20 -6.68 -18.95 -17.32
N ALA A 21 -7.44 -20.03 -17.47
CA ALA A 21 -8.14 -20.66 -16.36
C ALA A 21 -7.18 -21.16 -15.27
N THR A 22 -6.02 -21.69 -15.67
CA THR A 22 -4.95 -22.12 -14.76
C THR A 22 -4.36 -20.94 -14.00
N GLU A 23 -4.08 -19.82 -14.68
CA GLU A 23 -3.58 -18.60 -14.05
C GLU A 23 -4.62 -18.01 -13.08
N VAL A 24 -5.90 -18.00 -13.46
CA VAL A 24 -7.02 -17.60 -12.59
C VAL A 24 -7.12 -18.50 -11.36
N GLY A 25 -6.97 -19.81 -11.51
CA GLY A 25 -6.94 -20.73 -10.37
C GLY A 25 -5.72 -20.51 -9.46
N ARG A 26 -4.55 -20.22 -10.03
CA ARG A 26 -3.30 -20.02 -9.30
C ARG A 26 -3.29 -18.71 -8.50
N HIS A 27 -3.74 -17.62 -9.11
CA HIS A 27 -3.60 -16.27 -8.55
C HIS A 27 -4.91 -15.68 -8.04
N GLY A 28 -6.07 -16.22 -8.45
CA GLY A 28 -7.38 -15.83 -7.97
C GLY A 28 -7.61 -14.32 -7.98
N LYS A 29 -8.00 -13.78 -6.83
CA LYS A 29 -8.31 -12.35 -6.65
C LYS A 29 -7.09 -11.43 -6.76
N ALA A 30 -5.86 -11.95 -6.79
CA ALA A 30 -4.66 -11.14 -6.94
C ALA A 30 -4.42 -10.70 -8.40
N ILE A 31 -5.12 -11.29 -9.38
CA ILE A 31 -4.97 -10.90 -10.79
C ILE A 31 -5.55 -9.51 -11.00
N ARG A 32 -4.72 -8.59 -11.50
CA ARG A 32 -5.16 -7.29 -12.00
C ARG A 32 -5.44 -7.31 -13.49
N GLU A 33 -4.56 -7.96 -14.24
CA GLU A 33 -4.63 -7.97 -15.69
C GLU A 33 -4.01 -9.24 -16.26
N ILE A 34 -4.50 -9.68 -17.42
CA ILE A 34 -3.90 -10.78 -18.19
C ILE A 34 -3.71 -10.27 -19.61
N HIS A 35 -2.45 -10.25 -20.06
CA HIS A 35 -2.10 -9.91 -21.44
C HIS A 35 -1.87 -11.19 -22.25
N ILE A 36 -2.50 -11.26 -23.42
CA ILE A 36 -2.29 -12.35 -24.37
C ILE A 36 -1.71 -11.73 -25.64
N VAL A 37 -0.46 -12.07 -25.96
CA VAL A 37 0.26 -11.52 -27.11
C VAL A 37 0.62 -12.64 -28.07
N ARG A 38 0.27 -12.50 -29.35
CA ARG A 38 0.69 -13.43 -30.41
C ARG A 38 2.13 -13.11 -30.82
N THR A 39 3.04 -14.07 -30.70
CA THR A 39 4.48 -13.89 -30.95
C THR A 39 4.93 -14.31 -32.35
N GLY A 40 4.05 -15.00 -33.11
CA GLY A 40 4.29 -15.47 -34.48
C GLY A 40 3.73 -16.88 -34.67
N CYS A 41 3.41 -17.31 -35.90
CA CYS A 41 2.96 -18.69 -36.21
C CYS A 41 1.89 -19.32 -35.27
N HIS A 42 1.01 -18.49 -34.66
CA HIS A 42 0.04 -18.90 -33.62
C HIS A 42 0.68 -19.44 -32.33
N PHE A 43 1.83 -18.91 -31.95
CA PHE A 43 2.34 -18.97 -30.59
C PHE A 43 1.87 -17.75 -29.82
N TYR A 44 1.58 -17.95 -28.54
CA TYR A 44 1.02 -16.93 -27.67
C TYR A 44 1.78 -16.89 -26.35
N THR A 45 2.09 -15.69 -25.89
CA THR A 45 2.56 -15.44 -24.53
C THR A 45 1.38 -14.98 -23.70
N VAL A 46 1.17 -15.62 -22.55
CA VAL A 46 0.20 -15.21 -21.54
C VAL A 46 0.99 -14.61 -20.38
N THR A 47 0.81 -13.32 -20.14
CA THR A 47 1.44 -12.61 -19.02
C THR A 47 0.37 -12.30 -17.98
N THR A 48 0.51 -12.86 -16.79
CA THR A 48 -0.35 -12.55 -15.64
C THR A 48 0.26 -11.39 -14.86
N ILE A 49 -0.43 -10.26 -14.80
CA ILE A 49 -0.10 -9.17 -13.89
C ILE A 49 -0.90 -9.41 -12.63
N THR A 50 -0.24 -9.98 -11.62
CA THR A 50 -0.78 -9.95 -10.27
C THR A 50 -0.60 -8.54 -9.73
N GLY A 51 -1.68 -7.91 -9.27
CA GLY A 51 -1.50 -6.99 -8.17
C GLY A 51 -0.83 -7.79 -7.06
N SER A 52 0.04 -7.16 -6.27
CA SER A 52 0.07 -7.60 -4.88
C SER A 52 -1.40 -7.66 -4.49
N GLY A 53 -1.94 -8.86 -4.21
CA GLY A 53 -3.18 -8.92 -3.45
C GLY A 53 -3.00 -8.00 -2.24
N PRO A 54 -4.06 -7.46 -1.63
CA PRO A 54 -3.84 -6.81 -0.36
C PRO A 54 -3.09 -7.83 0.49
N ALA A 55 -1.81 -7.58 0.78
CA ALA A 55 -1.24 -8.04 2.03
C ALA A 55 -2.33 -7.62 3.00
N MET A 56 -3.03 -8.57 3.63
CA MET A 56 -4.11 -8.25 4.55
C MET A 56 -3.50 -7.23 5.49
N THR A 57 -3.79 -5.97 5.24
CA THR A 57 -2.99 -4.93 5.85
C THR A 57 -3.66 -4.84 7.19
N GLU A 58 -3.02 -5.43 8.19
CA GLU A 58 -3.54 -5.49 9.54
C GLU A 58 -4.11 -4.10 9.89
N PRO A 59 -5.35 -4.01 10.38
CA PRO A 59 -5.96 -2.73 10.70
C PRO A 59 -4.99 -1.90 11.53
N GLY A 60 -4.58 -0.76 10.99
CA GLY A 60 -3.66 0.12 11.68
C GLY A 60 -4.33 0.75 12.90
N THR A 61 -3.54 1.33 13.79
CA THR A 61 -4.04 2.12 14.91
C THR A 61 -3.43 3.50 14.88
N LEU A 62 -4.29 4.52 15.01
CA LEU A 62 -3.88 5.87 15.33
C LEU A 62 -4.06 6.08 16.84
N SER A 63 -3.04 6.56 17.54
CA SER A 63 -3.13 6.83 18.98
C SER A 63 -2.57 8.20 19.34
N HIS A 64 -3.09 8.73 20.44
CA HIS A 64 -2.59 9.98 21.01
C HIS A 64 -1.23 9.73 21.68
N GLY A 65 -0.24 10.53 21.30
CA GLY A 65 1.12 10.49 21.83
C GLY A 65 1.41 11.59 22.83
N THR A 66 2.55 11.48 23.49
CA THR A 66 3.04 12.53 24.38
C THR A 66 3.32 13.82 23.59
N GLY A 67 3.05 14.97 24.19
CA GLY A 67 3.28 16.27 23.55
C GLY A 67 2.30 16.62 22.43
N GLY A 68 1.20 15.86 22.29
CA GLY A 68 0.19 16.11 21.27
C GLY A 68 0.54 15.57 19.87
N ALA A 69 1.64 14.83 19.75
CA ALA A 69 1.94 14.06 18.55
C ALA A 69 0.92 12.92 18.38
N LEU A 70 0.70 12.49 17.15
CA LEU A 70 -0.06 11.27 16.88
C LEU A 70 0.88 10.14 16.51
N HIS A 71 0.67 8.96 17.08
CA HIS A 71 1.38 7.75 16.69
C HIS A 71 0.53 6.90 15.76
N ILE A 72 1.17 6.34 14.75
CA ILE A 72 0.57 5.42 13.77
C ILE A 72 1.29 4.09 13.94
N SER A 73 0.54 3.03 14.23
CA SER A 73 1.05 1.66 14.27
C SER A 73 0.39 0.86 13.16
N VAL A 74 1.20 0.33 12.23
CA VAL A 74 0.74 -0.44 11.06
C VAL A 74 1.75 -1.54 10.78
N ASP A 75 1.27 -2.79 10.70
CA ASP A 75 2.16 -3.97 10.66
C ASP A 75 3.18 -3.92 11.83
N ALA A 76 4.49 -4.05 11.56
CA ALA A 76 5.56 -3.89 12.54
C ALA A 76 6.08 -2.44 12.66
N GLU A 77 5.59 -1.53 11.81
CA GLU A 77 6.11 -0.17 11.68
C GLU A 77 5.40 0.84 12.58
N ARG A 78 6.17 1.81 13.08
CA ARG A 78 5.67 2.89 13.93
C ARG A 78 6.07 4.24 13.36
N TYR A 79 5.08 5.07 13.10
CA TYR A 79 5.26 6.43 12.61
C TYR A 79 4.67 7.46 13.57
N ARG A 80 5.00 8.73 13.36
CA ARG A 80 4.46 9.87 14.08
C ARG A 80 4.07 11.02 13.16
N ILE A 81 3.11 11.82 13.61
CA ILE A 81 2.76 13.12 13.06
C ILE A 81 2.91 14.16 14.17
N GLU A 82 3.63 15.23 13.88
CA GLU A 82 3.90 16.27 14.86
C GLU A 82 2.70 17.20 15.08
N PRO A 83 2.54 17.75 16.30
CA PRO A 83 1.41 18.62 16.63
C PRO A 83 1.33 19.88 15.75
N GLU A 84 2.48 20.43 15.33
CA GLU A 84 2.52 21.58 14.41
C GLU A 84 1.96 21.22 13.03
N ASP A 85 2.28 20.02 12.54
CA ASP A 85 1.75 19.48 11.30
C ASP A 85 0.25 19.18 11.40
N LEU A 86 -0.24 18.66 12.53
CA LEU A 86 -1.67 18.46 12.73
C LEU A 86 -2.48 19.74 12.52
N LYS A 87 -1.95 20.89 12.95
CA LYS A 87 -2.59 22.20 12.71
C LYS A 87 -2.69 22.50 11.21
N ASN A 88 -1.62 22.22 10.47
CA ASN A 88 -1.56 22.41 9.02
C ASN A 88 -2.61 21.57 8.28
N LEU A 89 -2.80 20.32 8.68
CA LEU A 89 -3.82 19.44 8.10
C LEU A 89 -5.24 19.84 8.51
N LEU A 90 -5.49 20.02 9.81
CA LEU A 90 -6.84 20.19 10.34
C LEU A 90 -7.47 21.55 10.03
N PHE A 91 -6.67 22.63 9.98
CA PHE A 91 -7.19 23.98 9.76
C PHE A 91 -7.04 24.45 8.32
N TYR A 92 -5.98 24.00 7.63
CA TYR A 92 -5.65 24.49 6.29
C TYR A 92 -5.77 23.42 5.21
N GLY A 93 -6.12 22.17 5.57
CA GLY A 93 -6.25 21.06 4.63
C GLY A 93 -4.93 20.71 3.92
N ARG A 94 -3.78 21.11 4.48
CA ARG A 94 -2.48 20.89 3.86
C ARG A 94 -2.07 19.43 3.98
N VAL A 95 -1.33 18.96 2.98
CA VAL A 95 -0.60 17.69 3.07
C VAL A 95 0.52 17.86 4.08
N ILE A 96 0.67 16.89 4.97
CA ILE A 96 1.63 16.94 6.08
C ILE A 96 2.49 15.67 6.15
N PRO A 97 3.74 15.75 6.66
CA PRO A 97 4.63 14.60 6.71
C PRO A 97 4.17 13.57 7.75
N ILE A 98 4.48 12.30 7.46
CA ILE A 98 4.47 11.20 8.43
C ILE A 98 5.93 10.79 8.62
N CYS A 99 6.41 10.78 9.85
CA CYS A 99 7.81 10.57 10.19
C CYS A 99 8.04 9.26 10.94
N GLU A 100 9.23 8.68 10.81
CA GLU A 100 9.72 7.55 11.60
C GLU A 100 10.93 8.00 12.43
N ASP A 101 10.96 7.64 13.71
CA ASP A 101 12.14 7.85 14.56
C ASP A 101 13.06 6.63 14.45
N ARG A 102 14.19 6.81 13.78
CA ARG A 102 15.21 5.79 13.62
C ARG A 102 16.30 6.00 14.65
N SER A 103 16.55 4.97 15.45
CA SER A 103 17.72 4.97 16.33
C SER A 103 18.73 3.94 15.85
N ARG A 104 20.00 4.34 15.81
CA ARG A 104 21.11 3.44 15.49
C ARG A 104 22.28 3.71 16.42
N THR A 105 22.85 2.64 16.95
CA THR A 105 24.12 2.73 17.68
C THR A 105 25.28 2.65 16.70
N THR A 106 26.17 3.64 16.76
CA THR A 106 27.44 3.61 16.01
C THR A 106 28.36 2.51 16.56
N PRO A 107 29.37 2.07 15.79
CA PRO A 107 30.39 1.13 16.29
C PRO A 107 31.12 1.61 17.57
N GLY A 108 31.12 2.92 17.85
CA GLY A 108 31.69 3.52 19.05
C GLY A 108 30.71 3.66 20.24
N GLY A 109 29.51 3.09 20.17
CA GLY A 109 28.53 3.09 21.26
C GLY A 109 27.68 4.37 21.38
N ILE A 110 27.81 5.31 20.44
CA ILE A 110 26.98 6.53 20.41
C ILE A 110 25.62 6.19 19.78
N LEU A 111 24.53 6.50 20.49
CA LEU A 111 23.17 6.44 19.97
C LEU A 111 22.91 7.64 19.07
N ILE A 112 22.65 7.41 17.79
CA ILE A 112 22.19 8.41 16.83
C ILE A 112 20.69 8.23 16.66
N SER A 113 19.93 9.32 16.84
CA SER A 113 18.50 9.37 16.57
C SER A 113 18.26 10.27 15.36
N GLU A 114 17.66 9.71 14.31
CA GLU A 114 17.31 10.39 13.08
C GLU A 114 15.80 10.37 12.88
N VAL A 115 15.28 11.43 12.27
CA VAL A 115 13.86 11.52 11.88
C VAL A 115 13.80 11.43 10.37
N ALA A 116 13.12 10.41 9.85
CA ALA A 116 12.92 10.22 8.41
C ALA A 116 11.47 10.49 8.03
N ILE A 117 11.24 11.17 6.90
CA ILE A 117 9.89 11.30 6.32
C ILE A 117 9.60 10.01 5.55
N GLU A 118 8.61 9.25 6.00
CA GLU A 118 8.28 7.91 5.50
C GLU A 118 6.87 7.82 4.91
N GLY A 119 6.23 8.98 4.79
CA GLY A 119 4.87 9.08 4.31
C GLY A 119 4.32 10.50 4.36
N HIS A 120 3.02 10.60 4.08
CA HIS A 120 2.27 11.84 4.23
C HIS A 120 0.81 11.57 4.58
N ALA A 121 0.19 12.51 5.28
CA ALA A 121 -1.25 12.54 5.52
C ALA A 121 -1.90 13.69 4.74
N ALA A 122 -3.09 13.43 4.21
CA ALA A 122 -3.86 14.40 3.45
C ALA A 122 -5.36 14.23 3.73
N MET A 123 -6.13 15.31 3.59
CA MET A 123 -7.58 15.20 3.56
C MET A 123 -8.02 14.49 2.27
N ASN A 124 -9.03 13.63 2.36
CA ASN A 124 -9.65 13.10 1.14
C ASN A 124 -10.46 14.20 0.42
N ALA A 125 -10.85 13.94 -0.84
CA ALA A 125 -11.56 14.92 -1.66
C ALA A 125 -12.89 15.42 -1.05
N SER A 126 -13.57 14.61 -0.25
CA SER A 126 -14.81 15.00 0.42
C SER A 126 -14.61 15.77 1.72
N GLY A 127 -13.37 15.91 2.19
CA GLY A 127 -13.04 16.56 3.46
C GLY A 127 -13.54 15.81 4.70
N LYS A 128 -13.97 14.56 4.57
CA LYS A 128 -14.59 13.78 5.65
C LYS A 128 -13.67 12.75 6.28
N ALA A 129 -12.49 12.53 5.69
CA ALA A 129 -11.52 11.57 6.17
C ALA A 129 -10.10 12.05 5.92
N VAL A 130 -9.17 11.54 6.73
CA VAL A 130 -7.73 11.69 6.50
C VAL A 130 -7.24 10.40 5.85
N VAL A 131 -6.49 10.54 4.77
CA VAL A 131 -5.76 9.47 4.10
C VAL A 131 -4.30 9.55 4.55
N LEU A 132 -3.77 8.41 4.96
CA LEU A 132 -2.40 8.25 5.45
C LEU A 132 -1.66 7.35 4.45
N HIS A 133 -0.68 7.90 3.75
CA HIS A 133 0.22 7.15 2.88
C HIS A 133 1.52 6.89 3.63
N THR A 134 1.86 5.62 3.82
CA THR A 134 3.10 5.18 4.48
C THR A 134 3.86 4.22 3.57
N ARG A 135 5.10 3.88 3.93
CA ARG A 135 5.90 2.88 3.20
C ARG A 135 5.23 1.50 3.12
N VAL A 136 4.45 1.11 4.13
CA VAL A 136 3.82 -0.22 4.23
C VAL A 136 2.40 -0.29 3.67
N GLY A 137 1.80 0.86 3.35
CA GLY A 137 0.44 0.89 2.82
C GLY A 137 -0.23 2.25 2.92
N SER A 138 -1.43 2.32 2.35
CA SER A 138 -2.32 3.48 2.46
C SER A 138 -3.50 3.14 3.36
N TYR A 139 -3.88 4.08 4.21
CA TYR A 139 -4.96 3.90 5.18
C TYR A 139 -5.87 5.12 5.22
N ILE A 140 -7.09 4.94 5.72
CA ILE A 140 -8.07 6.00 5.89
C ILE A 140 -8.66 5.96 7.30
N ILE A 141 -8.95 7.14 7.84
CA ILE A 141 -9.65 7.32 9.12
C ILE A 141 -10.68 8.44 8.98
N PRO A 142 -11.91 8.27 9.50
CA PRO A 142 -12.90 9.35 9.53
C PRO A 142 -12.35 10.58 10.26
N LEU A 143 -12.60 11.78 9.73
CA LEU A 143 -12.09 13.05 10.28
C LEU A 143 -12.49 13.22 11.75
N VAL A 144 -13.72 12.84 12.11
CA VAL A 144 -14.22 12.91 13.49
C VAL A 144 -13.36 12.05 14.43
N SER A 145 -13.06 10.81 14.04
CA SER A 145 -12.19 9.93 14.82
C SER A 145 -10.78 10.49 14.94
N PHE A 146 -10.21 10.96 13.82
CA PHE A 146 -8.90 11.59 13.79
C PHE A 146 -8.81 12.79 14.73
N GLN A 147 -9.80 13.69 14.69
CA GLN A 147 -9.88 14.88 15.54
C GLN A 147 -9.98 14.54 17.03
N ARG A 148 -10.78 13.51 17.38
CA ARG A 148 -10.89 13.06 18.78
C ARG A 148 -9.55 12.56 19.30
N VAL A 149 -8.80 11.80 18.49
CA VAL A 149 -7.45 11.35 18.87
C VAL A 149 -6.46 12.51 18.92
N ALA A 150 -6.49 13.42 17.94
CA ALA A 150 -5.64 14.62 17.91
C ALA A 150 -5.83 15.53 19.12
N ARG A 151 -7.06 15.65 19.62
CA ARG A 151 -7.38 16.45 20.82
C ARG A 151 -7.18 15.70 22.15
N GLY A 152 -6.86 14.42 22.10
CA GLY A 152 -6.78 13.56 23.29
C GLY A 152 -8.15 13.20 23.90
N GLU A 153 -9.25 13.44 23.19
CA GLU A 153 -10.61 13.02 23.58
C GLU A 153 -10.84 11.52 23.37
N ALA A 154 -10.02 10.89 22.54
CA ALA A 154 -9.94 9.45 22.36
C ALA A 154 -8.48 8.99 22.46
N ILE A 155 -8.23 7.89 23.17
CA ILE A 155 -6.88 7.32 23.30
C ILE A 155 -6.37 6.82 21.94
N SER A 156 -7.26 6.20 21.16
CA SER A 156 -6.95 5.65 19.85
C SER A 156 -8.16 5.50 18.95
N ALA A 157 -7.91 5.24 17.67
CA ALA A 157 -8.92 4.91 16.67
C ALA A 157 -8.33 3.94 15.62
N PRO A 158 -9.17 3.07 15.02
CA PRO A 158 -8.71 2.18 13.96
C PRO A 158 -8.43 2.94 12.66
N LEU A 159 -7.42 2.47 11.94
CA LEU A 159 -7.12 2.84 10.56
C LEU A 159 -7.62 1.73 9.64
N PHE A 160 -8.34 2.13 8.59
CA PHE A 160 -8.87 1.20 7.61
C PHE A 160 -7.94 1.16 6.39
N PRO A 161 -7.48 -0.01 5.94
CA PRO A 161 -6.59 -0.09 4.80
C PRO A 161 -7.31 0.28 3.50
N LEU A 162 -6.64 1.07 2.66
CA LEU A 162 -7.06 1.39 1.31
C LEU A 162 -6.43 0.40 0.32
N VAL A 163 -7.26 -0.38 -0.35
CA VAL A 163 -6.80 -1.31 -1.38
C VAL A 163 -6.49 -0.51 -2.67
N PRO A 164 -5.29 -0.64 -3.26
CA PRO A 164 -4.97 0.03 -4.52
C PRO A 164 -5.95 -0.39 -5.62
N GLY A 165 -6.67 0.56 -6.22
CA GLY A 165 -7.60 0.32 -7.33
C GLY A 165 -9.07 0.70 -7.10
N VAL A 166 -9.42 1.26 -5.93
CA VAL A 166 -10.78 1.78 -5.63
C VAL A 166 -10.73 3.29 -5.38
N THR A 167 -10.37 4.05 -6.40
CA THR A 167 -10.72 5.48 -6.47
C THR A 167 -11.24 5.73 -7.88
N ALA A 168 -12.55 6.01 -7.95
CA ALA A 168 -13.25 6.41 -9.16
C ALA A 168 -12.71 7.72 -9.72
#